data_AF-A0AAU9N8R4-F1
#
_entry.id   AF-A0AAU9N8R4-F1
#
_cell.length_a   1.000
_cell.length_b   1.000
_cell.length_c   1.000
_cell.angle_alpha   90.00
_cell.angle_beta   90.00
_cell.angle_gamma   90.00
#
_symmetry.space_group_name_H-M   'P 1'
#
loop_
_entity.id
_entity.type
_entity.pdbx_description
1 polymer ?
#
loop_
_entity_poly.entity_id
_entity_poly.type
_entity_poly.pdbx_seq_one_letter_code
_entity_poly.pdbx_strand_id
1 'polypeptide(L)'
;MTMTRNRIDDDASSSKIIKTDDVGPWSYLNHDVLLLVMMQLGVIGFVAFSGVCKSWRSVALPNRKRFMVSKPPMIMRIPPRGIDKDNKYCLEDYERRKFKTTLMHSAGMYYCGFTCGYLILFRIKTKNLRLVNPITRHELNSPSAPDDYITCILVFSPSISKFVFVMLANKQIWFSIEDEGAWNCVSSIFDFTSYMDLHVFKAMIYTLNSL
;
A
#
# COMPACT_ATOMS: atom_id res chain seq x y z
N MET A 1 49.61 -54.92 -22.02
CA MET A 1 49.48 -53.45 -21.84
C MET A 1 48.01 -53.23 -21.53
N THR A 2 47.68 -53.22 -20.25
CA THR A 2 46.32 -53.45 -19.75
C THR A 2 46.07 -52.39 -18.69
N MET A 3 45.01 -51.61 -18.87
CA MET A 3 44.74 -50.39 -18.11
C MET A 3 44.35 -50.69 -16.66
N THR A 4 45.10 -50.12 -15.72
CA THR A 4 44.74 -50.02 -14.31
C THR A 4 44.06 -48.66 -14.09
N ARG A 5 42.78 -48.69 -13.71
CA ARG A 5 41.96 -47.52 -13.40
C ARG A 5 42.29 -47.03 -11.99
N ASN A 6 42.85 -45.82 -11.86
CA ASN A 6 43.08 -45.15 -10.58
C ASN A 6 41.73 -44.77 -9.94
N ARG A 7 41.57 -45.11 -8.65
CA ARG A 7 40.59 -44.51 -7.75
C ARG A 7 41.08 -43.10 -7.39
N ILE A 8 40.22 -42.11 -7.56
CA ILE A 8 40.37 -40.78 -6.98
C ILE A 8 39.41 -40.75 -5.80
N ASP A 9 39.96 -40.46 -4.63
CA ASP A 9 39.24 -40.28 -3.38
C ASP A 9 38.40 -38.98 -3.46
N ASP A 10 37.07 -39.13 -3.41
CA ASP A 10 36.15 -38.01 -3.22
C ASP A 10 36.02 -37.76 -1.71
N ASP A 11 36.79 -36.77 -1.23
CA ASP A 11 36.61 -36.17 0.09
C ASP A 11 35.25 -35.44 0.14
N ALA A 12 34.23 -36.20 0.53
CA ALA A 12 32.90 -35.68 0.82
C ALA A 12 32.98 -34.77 2.06
N SER A 13 33.15 -33.48 1.82
CA SER A 13 32.96 -32.41 2.80
C SER A 13 31.59 -32.56 3.46
N SER A 14 31.59 -33.07 4.70
CA SER A 14 30.37 -33.21 5.49
C SER A 14 29.81 -31.82 5.74
N SER A 15 28.78 -31.43 5.00
CA SER A 15 27.97 -30.27 5.33
C SER A 15 27.37 -30.53 6.71
N LYS A 16 27.90 -29.86 7.74
CA LYS A 16 27.30 -29.82 9.06
C LYS A 16 25.90 -29.21 8.90
N ILE A 17 24.89 -30.07 8.80
CA ILE A 17 23.50 -29.69 8.96
C ILE A 17 23.41 -29.15 10.38
N ILE A 18 23.33 -27.83 10.49
CA ILE A 18 22.94 -27.15 11.72
C ILE A 18 21.53 -27.68 12.00
N LYS A 19 21.42 -28.59 12.97
CA LYS A 19 20.13 -29.00 13.52
C LYS A 19 19.51 -27.73 14.10
N THR A 20 18.57 -27.14 13.37
CA THR A 20 17.63 -26.20 13.96
C THR A 20 16.85 -26.99 14.99
N ASP A 21 16.94 -26.59 16.26
CA ASP A 21 16.09 -27.12 17.32
C ASP A 21 14.64 -27.16 16.82
N ASP A 22 14.00 -28.29 17.09
CA ASP A 22 12.64 -28.64 16.66
C ASP A 22 11.63 -27.78 17.42
N VAL A 23 11.62 -26.48 17.13
CA VAL A 23 10.58 -25.55 17.58
C VAL A 23 9.34 -25.95 16.81
N GLY A 24 8.42 -26.64 17.51
CA GLY A 24 7.17 -27.12 16.92
C GLY A 24 6.45 -26.03 16.11
N PRO A 25 5.64 -26.41 15.10
CA PRO A 25 5.01 -25.47 14.18
C PRO A 25 4.36 -24.28 14.89
N TRP A 26 4.72 -23.06 14.50
CA TRP A 26 4.19 -21.79 15.04
C TRP A 26 2.65 -21.71 15.02
N SER A 27 1.98 -22.59 14.29
CA SER A 27 0.53 -22.77 14.29
C SER A 27 -0.06 -23.27 15.62
N TYR A 28 0.73 -23.92 16.49
CA TYR A 28 0.28 -24.46 17.77
C TYR A 28 0.25 -23.44 18.91
N LEU A 29 0.72 -22.21 18.69
CA LEU A 29 0.68 -21.17 19.71
C LEU A 29 -0.78 -20.80 20.04
N ASN A 30 -1.07 -20.66 21.33
CA ASN A 30 -2.40 -20.28 21.81
C ASN A 30 -2.82 -18.89 21.27
N HIS A 31 -4.09 -18.76 20.86
CA HIS A 31 -4.62 -17.54 20.23
C HIS A 31 -4.61 -16.32 21.16
N ASP A 32 -4.77 -16.50 22.47
CA ASP A 32 -4.70 -15.41 23.45
C ASP A 32 -3.27 -14.87 23.54
N VAL A 33 -2.28 -15.75 23.51
CA VAL A 33 -0.86 -15.36 23.47
C VAL A 33 -0.55 -14.62 22.18
N LEU A 34 -1.04 -15.12 21.04
CA LEU A 34 -0.92 -14.45 19.75
C LEU A 34 -1.55 -13.06 19.75
N LEU A 35 -2.71 -12.90 20.38
CA LEU A 35 -3.38 -11.62 20.53
C LEU A 35 -2.54 -10.64 21.36
N LEU A 36 -1.99 -11.09 22.50
CA LEU A 36 -1.12 -10.27 23.35
C LEU A 36 0.11 -9.79 22.60
N VAL A 37 0.79 -10.69 21.89
CA VAL A 37 1.95 -10.36 21.06
C VAL A 37 1.57 -9.36 19.98
N MET A 38 0.49 -9.63 19.23
CA MET A 38 0.00 -8.77 18.15
C MET A 38 -0.24 -7.33 18.63
N MET A 39 -0.83 -7.15 19.81
CA MET A 39 -1.14 -5.81 20.33
C MET A 39 0.10 -4.99 20.69
N GLN A 40 1.26 -5.62 20.91
CA GLN A 40 2.52 -4.93 21.17
C GLN A 40 3.24 -4.48 19.89
N LEU A 41 2.82 -4.95 18.71
CA LEU A 41 3.50 -4.64 17.45
C LEU A 41 3.21 -3.22 16.96
N GLY A 42 4.14 -2.67 16.18
CA GLY A 42 3.86 -1.54 15.28
C GLY A 42 3.06 -1.99 14.05
N VAL A 43 2.55 -1.04 13.25
CA VAL A 43 1.69 -1.35 12.10
C VAL A 43 2.37 -2.27 11.07
N ILE A 44 3.66 -2.04 10.79
CA ILE A 44 4.43 -2.92 9.89
C ILE A 44 4.56 -4.33 10.47
N GLY A 45 4.81 -4.44 11.78
CA GLY A 45 4.87 -5.71 12.48
C GLY A 45 3.55 -6.48 12.43
N PHE A 46 2.42 -5.78 12.58
CA PHE A 46 1.09 -6.37 12.44
C PHE A 46 0.86 -6.98 11.04
N VAL A 47 1.29 -6.29 9.98
CA VAL A 47 1.17 -6.82 8.61
C VAL A 47 2.01 -8.09 8.45
N ALA A 48 3.27 -8.06 8.90
CA ALA A 48 4.12 -9.26 8.90
C ALA A 48 3.52 -10.41 9.72
N PHE A 49 3.00 -10.10 10.92
CA PHE A 49 2.33 -11.05 11.81
C PHE A 49 1.14 -11.74 11.12
N SER A 50 0.31 -10.98 10.41
CA SER A 50 -0.84 -11.53 9.65
C SER A 50 -0.43 -12.41 8.45
N GLY A 51 0.84 -12.31 8.04
CA GLY A 51 1.44 -13.05 6.95
C GLY A 51 2.02 -14.42 7.34
N VAL A 52 2.27 -14.67 8.63
CA VAL A 52 3.04 -15.85 9.11
C VAL A 52 2.41 -17.18 8.70
N CYS A 53 1.18 -17.45 9.12
CA CYS A 53 0.44 -18.66 8.77
C CYS A 53 -1.07 -18.45 8.92
N LYS A 54 -1.88 -19.44 8.53
CA LYS A 54 -3.36 -19.37 8.63
C LYS A 54 -3.85 -19.12 10.06
N SER A 55 -3.23 -19.75 11.06
CA SER A 55 -3.59 -19.60 12.49
C SER A 55 -3.36 -18.17 13.00
N TRP A 56 -2.22 -17.56 12.66
CA TRP A 56 -1.93 -16.19 13.07
C TRP A 56 -2.82 -15.18 12.34
N ARG A 57 -3.09 -15.45 11.05
CA ARG A 57 -4.03 -14.65 10.25
C ARG A 57 -5.45 -14.68 10.81
N SER A 58 -5.93 -15.83 11.31
CA SER A 58 -7.26 -15.93 11.93
C SER A 58 -7.38 -15.13 13.23
N VAL A 59 -6.28 -14.88 13.95
CA VAL A 59 -6.26 -13.95 15.09
C VAL A 59 -6.20 -12.50 14.62
N ALA A 60 -5.36 -12.21 13.63
CA ALA A 60 -5.08 -10.85 13.17
C ALA A 60 -6.26 -10.18 12.48
N LEU A 61 -6.95 -10.87 11.56
CA LEU A 61 -8.00 -10.25 10.74
C LEU A 61 -9.20 -9.75 11.54
N PRO A 62 -9.83 -10.56 12.44
CA PRO A 62 -10.95 -10.09 13.24
C PRO A 62 -10.57 -8.96 14.21
N ASN A 63 -9.32 -8.95 14.69
CA ASN A 63 -8.82 -7.96 15.64
C ASN A 63 -8.18 -6.73 14.97
N ARG A 64 -8.13 -6.66 13.64
CA ARG A 64 -7.48 -5.56 12.90
C ARG A 64 -7.99 -4.19 13.32
N LYS A 65 -9.31 -4.02 13.46
CA LYS A 65 -9.91 -2.72 13.84
C LYS A 65 -9.45 -2.30 15.24
N ARG A 66 -9.50 -3.23 16.20
CA ARG A 66 -9.03 -3.01 17.58
C ARG A 66 -7.55 -2.63 17.61
N PHE A 67 -6.73 -3.34 16.85
CA PHE A 67 -5.30 -3.04 16.71
C PHE A 67 -5.09 -1.63 16.14
N MET A 68 -5.73 -1.28 15.02
CA MET A 68 -5.52 0.02 14.36
C MET A 68 -5.93 1.20 15.24
N VAL A 69 -7.02 1.08 16.00
CA VAL A 69 -7.46 2.12 16.96
C VAL A 69 -6.46 2.28 18.12
N SER A 70 -5.75 1.21 18.50
CA SER A 70 -4.74 1.25 19.56
C SER A 70 -3.42 1.91 19.16
N LYS A 71 -3.22 2.20 17.86
CA LYS A 71 -1.97 2.75 17.35
C LYS A 71 -2.16 4.21 16.94
N PRO A 72 -1.28 5.12 17.39
CA PRO A 72 -1.26 6.49 16.89
C PRO A 72 -1.01 6.54 15.38
N PRO A 73 -1.46 7.61 14.69
CA PRO A 73 -1.15 7.84 13.28
C PRO A 73 0.36 7.83 13.01
N MET A 74 0.76 7.32 11.86
CA MET A 74 2.14 7.35 11.38
C MET A 74 2.38 8.58 10.50
N ILE A 75 3.60 9.11 10.53
CA ILE A 75 4.03 10.19 9.65
C ILE A 75 4.68 9.58 8.41
N MET A 76 4.26 10.05 7.24
CA MET A 76 4.89 9.69 5.97
C MET A 76 5.63 10.89 5.42
N ARG A 77 6.93 10.74 5.19
CA ARG A 77 7.76 11.74 4.49
C ARG A 77 7.96 11.29 3.05
N ILE A 78 7.38 12.05 2.12
CA ILE A 78 7.59 11.90 0.68
C ILE A 78 8.61 12.96 0.27
N PRO A 79 9.78 12.59 -0.27
CA PRO A 79 10.77 13.56 -0.70
C PRO A 79 10.26 14.35 -1.92
N PRO A 80 10.66 15.63 -2.06
CA PRO A 80 10.43 16.39 -3.28
C PRO A 80 11.03 15.69 -4.50
N ARG A 81 10.40 15.93 -5.65
CA ARG A 81 10.84 15.37 -6.94
C ARG A 81 12.30 15.74 -7.23
N GLY A 82 13.05 14.77 -7.75
CA GLY A 82 14.41 14.97 -8.28
C GLY A 82 15.54 14.82 -7.27
N ILE A 83 15.23 14.78 -5.97
CA ILE A 83 16.23 14.57 -4.91
C ILE A 83 16.55 13.08 -4.73
N ASP A 84 15.55 12.21 -4.85
CA ASP A 84 15.73 10.77 -4.72
C ASP A 84 15.33 10.07 -6.03
N LYS A 85 16.33 9.48 -6.71
CA LYS A 85 16.10 8.69 -7.94
C LYS A 85 15.28 7.43 -7.66
N ASP A 86 15.27 6.97 -6.41
CA ASP A 86 14.64 5.71 -6.03
C ASP A 86 13.21 5.89 -5.51
N ASN A 87 12.67 7.13 -5.45
CA ASN A 87 11.35 7.41 -4.90
C ASN A 87 11.10 6.74 -3.53
N LYS A 88 12.09 6.79 -2.64
CA LYS A 88 11.93 6.22 -1.29
C LYS A 88 11.08 7.16 -0.47
N TYR A 89 10.15 6.59 0.27
CA TYR A 89 9.43 7.31 1.32
C TYR A 89 9.76 6.67 2.66
N CYS A 90 9.69 7.50 3.69
CA CYS A 90 9.93 7.08 5.06
C CYS A 90 8.62 7.15 5.82
N LEU A 91 8.18 6.01 6.34
CA LEU A 91 7.14 5.93 7.35
C LEU A 91 7.81 5.99 8.72
N GLU A 92 7.32 6.84 9.62
CA GLU A 92 7.78 6.97 10.99
C GLU A 92 6.59 6.76 11.92
N ASP A 93 6.71 5.84 12.86
CA ASP A 93 5.69 5.64 13.90
C ASP A 93 5.92 6.53 15.12
N TYR A 94 5.02 6.44 16.10
CA TYR A 94 5.09 7.24 17.33
C TYR A 94 6.31 6.90 18.20
N GLU A 95 6.89 5.71 18.05
CA GLU A 95 8.12 5.29 18.73
C GLU A 95 9.37 5.73 17.95
N ARG A 96 9.20 6.57 16.91
CA ARG A 96 10.26 7.06 16.02
C ARG A 96 10.95 5.94 15.23
N ARG A 97 10.33 4.77 15.12
CA ARG A 97 10.84 3.69 14.25
C ARG A 97 10.59 4.10 12.81
N LYS A 98 11.66 4.08 12.02
CA LYS A 98 11.64 4.49 10.62
C LYS A 98 11.61 3.26 9.72
N PHE A 99 10.59 3.18 8.90
CA PHE A 99 10.46 2.18 7.85
C PHE A 99 10.66 2.86 6.49
N LYS A 100 11.77 2.52 5.83
CA LYS A 100 12.05 2.95 4.47
C LYS A 100 11.50 1.91 3.50
N THR A 101 10.82 2.38 2.48
CA THR A 101 10.27 1.52 1.44
C THR A 101 10.29 2.24 0.11
N THR A 102 10.39 1.45 -0.95
CA THR A 102 10.53 1.90 -2.32
C THR A 102 9.22 1.64 -3.03
N LEU A 103 8.64 2.66 -3.65
CA LEU A 103 7.50 2.47 -4.54
C LEU A 103 8.03 1.95 -5.88
N MET A 104 7.95 0.63 -6.09
CA MET A 104 8.30 0.03 -7.37
C MET A 104 7.50 0.69 -8.51
N HIS A 105 8.12 0.90 -9.66
CA HIS A 105 7.51 1.47 -10.87
C HIS A 105 6.95 2.90 -10.75
N SER A 106 7.23 3.61 -9.65
CA SER A 106 6.79 4.99 -9.46
C SER A 106 7.71 6.04 -10.09
N ALA A 107 8.85 5.64 -10.66
CA ALA A 107 9.86 6.55 -11.18
C ALA A 107 9.26 7.55 -12.19
N GLY A 108 9.29 8.84 -11.87
CA GLY A 108 8.71 9.90 -12.70
C GLY A 108 7.20 10.13 -12.53
N MET A 109 6.56 9.52 -11.53
CA MET A 109 5.18 9.83 -11.14
C MET A 109 5.13 11.05 -10.20
N TYR A 110 3.98 11.70 -10.14
CA TYR A 110 3.62 12.84 -9.31
C TYR A 110 2.75 12.33 -8.16
N TYR A 111 2.98 12.84 -6.95
CA TYR A 111 2.08 12.62 -5.83
C TYR A 111 0.91 13.60 -5.96
N CYS A 112 -0.31 13.08 -6.06
CA CYS A 112 -1.54 13.88 -6.18
C CYS A 112 -2.35 13.94 -4.88
N GLY A 113 -2.15 12.98 -3.97
CA GLY A 113 -2.90 12.92 -2.73
C GLY A 113 -2.83 11.58 -2.03
N PHE A 114 -3.49 11.49 -0.88
CA PHE A 114 -3.58 10.27 -0.09
C PHE A 114 -5.00 10.11 0.45
N THR A 115 -5.58 8.93 0.26
CA THR A 115 -6.98 8.66 0.60
C THR A 115 -7.18 7.18 0.90
N CYS A 116 -8.03 6.83 1.86
CA CYS A 116 -8.36 5.45 2.22
C CYS A 116 -7.14 4.51 2.41
N GLY A 117 -5.96 5.05 2.77
CA GLY A 117 -4.72 4.27 2.91
C GLY A 117 -3.91 4.08 1.61
N TYR A 118 -4.30 4.72 0.51
CA TYR A 118 -3.63 4.67 -0.80
C TYR A 118 -3.01 6.02 -1.15
N LEU A 119 -1.80 5.97 -1.69
CA LEU A 119 -1.14 7.07 -2.38
C LEU A 119 -1.65 7.15 -3.80
N ILE A 120 -2.09 8.33 -4.24
CA ILE A 120 -2.47 8.56 -5.61
C ILE A 120 -1.26 9.10 -6.37
N LEU A 121 -0.83 8.33 -7.37
CA LEU A 121 0.32 8.60 -8.20
C LEU A 121 -0.12 8.83 -9.64
N PHE A 122 0.34 9.93 -10.23
CA PHE A 122 0.00 10.30 -11.60
C PHE A 122 1.25 10.39 -12.48
N ARG A 123 1.18 9.96 -13.74
CA ARG A 123 2.25 10.17 -14.72
C ARG A 123 1.74 11.03 -15.87
N ILE A 124 2.13 12.30 -15.91
CA ILE A 124 1.71 13.27 -16.95
C ILE A 124 1.88 12.70 -18.37
N LYS A 125 3.08 12.21 -18.71
CA LYS A 125 3.40 11.77 -20.08
C LYS A 125 2.46 10.70 -20.64
N THR A 126 1.99 9.79 -19.80
CA THR A 126 1.12 8.67 -20.22
C THR A 126 -0.29 8.80 -19.68
N LYS A 127 -0.58 9.90 -18.99
CA LYS A 127 -1.78 10.11 -18.18
C LYS A 127 -2.13 8.94 -17.26
N ASN A 128 -1.14 8.17 -16.78
CA ASN A 128 -1.42 6.94 -16.03
C ASN A 128 -1.63 7.26 -14.54
N LEU A 129 -2.73 6.76 -13.97
CA LEU A 129 -3.05 6.88 -12.54
C LEU A 129 -2.91 5.54 -11.84
N ARG A 130 -2.24 5.56 -10.69
CA ARG A 130 -2.03 4.37 -9.86
C ARG A 130 -2.28 4.72 -8.42
N LEU A 131 -3.02 3.87 -7.74
CA LEU A 131 -3.25 3.99 -6.31
C LEU A 131 -2.44 2.89 -5.63
N VAL A 132 -1.52 3.25 -4.75
CA VAL A 132 -0.64 2.27 -4.09
C VAL A 132 -0.74 2.40 -2.59
N ASN A 133 -1.05 1.29 -1.92
CA ASN A 133 -1.00 1.23 -0.47
C ASN A 133 0.47 1.08 -0.02
N PRO A 134 1.06 2.07 0.67
CA PRO A 134 2.49 2.08 0.98
C PRO A 134 2.91 0.97 1.97
N ILE A 135 1.96 0.41 2.70
CA ILE A 135 2.22 -0.60 3.73
C ILE A 135 2.05 -2.01 3.16
N THR A 136 0.92 -2.26 2.49
CA THR A 136 0.58 -3.59 1.97
C THR A 136 1.12 -3.83 0.56
N ARG A 137 1.58 -2.78 -0.13
CA ARG A 137 1.97 -2.79 -1.55
C ARG A 137 0.84 -3.18 -2.50
N HIS A 138 -0.40 -3.18 -2.02
CA HIS A 138 -1.56 -3.38 -2.87
C HIS A 138 -1.68 -2.21 -3.86
N GLU A 139 -1.82 -2.53 -5.14
CA GLU A 139 -1.96 -1.55 -6.22
C GLU A 139 -3.36 -1.66 -6.82
N LEU A 140 -4.01 -0.51 -7.01
CA LEU A 140 -5.22 -0.39 -7.82
C LEU A 140 -4.85 0.37 -9.08
N ASN A 141 -5.12 -0.25 -10.23
CA ASN A 141 -4.94 0.40 -11.52
C ASN A 141 -6.21 1.20 -11.84
N SER A 142 -6.03 2.47 -12.21
CA SER A 142 -7.10 3.31 -12.72
C SER A 142 -6.98 3.42 -14.24
N PRO A 143 -8.10 3.61 -14.96
CA PRO A 143 -8.04 4.04 -16.35
C PRO A 143 -7.21 5.33 -16.49
N SER A 144 -6.59 5.51 -17.66
CA SER A 144 -5.78 6.70 -17.97
C SER A 144 -6.59 7.96 -17.75
N ALA A 145 -5.99 8.95 -17.10
CA ALA A 145 -6.62 10.21 -16.78
C ALA A 145 -7.14 10.92 -18.04
N PRO A 146 -8.37 11.45 -18.02
CA PRO A 146 -8.90 12.24 -19.12
C PRO A 146 -8.17 13.59 -19.26
N ASP A 147 -7.64 14.13 -18.16
CA ASP A 147 -7.01 15.46 -18.10
C ASP A 147 -5.66 15.44 -17.33
N ASP A 148 -4.87 16.50 -17.47
CA ASP A 148 -3.54 16.68 -16.88
C ASP A 148 -3.59 17.41 -15.52
N TYR A 149 -4.68 18.12 -15.24
CA TYR A 149 -4.93 18.78 -13.95
C TYR A 149 -5.79 17.88 -13.07
N ILE A 150 -5.20 17.37 -11.98
CA ILE A 150 -5.82 16.29 -11.23
C ILE A 150 -5.87 16.63 -9.74
N THR A 151 -7.05 17.08 -9.30
CA THR A 151 -7.47 16.89 -7.92
C THR A 151 -8.34 15.65 -7.89
N CYS A 152 -7.94 14.63 -7.14
CA CYS A 152 -8.58 13.32 -7.16
C CYS A 152 -8.69 12.72 -5.76
N ILE A 153 -9.73 11.91 -5.57
CA ILE A 153 -10.02 11.25 -4.30
C ILE A 153 -10.66 9.88 -4.56
N LEU A 154 -10.30 8.91 -3.74
CA LEU A 154 -10.92 7.59 -3.68
C LEU A 154 -11.94 7.62 -2.55
N VAL A 155 -13.16 7.18 -2.84
CA VAL A 155 -14.27 7.18 -1.90
C VAL A 155 -14.91 5.81 -1.90
N PHE A 156 -15.16 5.23 -0.73
CA PHE A 156 -16.01 4.04 -0.65
C PHE A 156 -17.47 4.47 -0.69
N SER A 157 -18.23 3.93 -1.64
CA SER A 157 -19.67 4.17 -1.73
C SER A 157 -20.43 3.01 -1.09
N PRO A 158 -21.10 3.23 0.07
CA PRO A 158 -21.84 2.16 0.75
C PRO A 158 -23.02 1.62 -0.06
N SER A 159 -23.65 2.46 -0.90
CA SER A 159 -24.84 2.09 -1.67
C SER A 159 -24.56 1.04 -2.74
N ILE A 160 -23.37 1.08 -3.34
CA ILE A 160 -22.91 0.10 -4.34
C ILE A 160 -21.85 -0.85 -3.78
N SER A 161 -21.44 -0.66 -2.51
CA SER A 161 -20.39 -1.43 -1.83
C SER A 161 -19.07 -1.52 -2.63
N LYS A 162 -18.68 -0.42 -3.27
CA LYS A 162 -17.49 -0.33 -4.14
C LYS A 162 -16.71 0.95 -3.91
N PHE A 163 -15.43 0.93 -4.23
CA PHE A 163 -14.66 2.16 -4.36
C PHE A 163 -15.02 2.92 -5.63
N VAL A 164 -15.11 4.23 -5.51
CA VAL A 164 -15.31 5.18 -6.61
C VAL A 164 -14.15 6.14 -6.59
N PHE A 165 -13.41 6.17 -7.68
CA PHE A 165 -12.32 7.10 -7.88
C PHE A 165 -12.86 8.33 -8.60
N VAL A 166 -12.77 9.49 -7.96
CA VAL A 166 -13.31 10.76 -8.45
C VAL A 166 -12.15 11.68 -8.80
N MET A 167 -12.26 12.35 -9.94
CA MET A 167 -11.34 13.36 -10.42
C MET A 167 -12.12 14.60 -10.83
N LEU A 168 -11.62 15.75 -10.40
CA LEU A 168 -12.12 17.04 -10.82
C LEU A 168 -11.16 17.65 -11.84
N ALA A 169 -11.70 18.04 -12.98
CA ALA A 169 -10.94 18.66 -14.06
C ALA A 169 -11.81 19.71 -14.76
N ASN A 170 -11.37 20.97 -14.77
CA ASN A 170 -12.09 22.07 -15.40
C ASN A 170 -13.59 22.10 -14.98
N LYS A 171 -14.55 22.07 -15.90
CA LYS A 171 -15.99 22.04 -15.60
C LYS A 171 -16.57 20.62 -15.60
N GLN A 172 -15.76 19.63 -15.27
CA GLN A 172 -16.12 18.23 -15.36
C GLN A 172 -15.78 17.46 -14.08
N ILE A 173 -16.68 16.58 -13.70
CA ILE A 173 -16.48 15.58 -12.65
C ILE A 173 -16.36 14.24 -13.35
N TRP A 174 -15.16 13.67 -13.28
CA TRP A 174 -14.87 12.35 -13.78
C TRP A 174 -14.91 11.35 -12.65
N PHE A 175 -15.50 10.19 -12.87
CA PHE A 175 -15.48 9.11 -11.89
C PHE A 175 -15.34 7.74 -12.53
N SER A 176 -14.64 6.84 -11.85
CA SER A 176 -14.48 5.44 -12.24
C SER A 176 -14.84 4.56 -11.06
N ILE A 177 -15.70 3.58 -11.30
CA ILE A 177 -16.13 2.62 -10.28
C ILE A 177 -15.19 1.42 -10.34
N GLU A 178 -14.85 0.87 -9.17
CA GLU A 178 -14.06 -0.35 -9.04
C GLU A 178 -14.60 -1.48 -9.94
N ASP A 179 -13.69 -2.11 -10.67
CA ASP A 179 -13.89 -3.17 -11.67
C ASP A 179 -14.58 -2.77 -12.99
N GLU A 180 -15.04 -1.52 -13.15
CA GLU A 180 -15.65 -1.10 -14.44
C GLU A 180 -14.60 -0.75 -15.50
N GLY A 181 -13.41 -0.31 -15.09
CA GLY A 181 -12.29 -0.03 -15.98
C GLY A 181 -12.50 1.16 -16.94
N ALA A 182 -13.56 1.94 -16.76
CA ALA A 182 -13.89 3.09 -17.60
C ALA A 182 -14.13 4.37 -16.77
N TRP A 183 -13.93 5.51 -17.42
CA TRP A 183 -14.27 6.82 -16.87
C TRP A 183 -15.68 7.22 -17.31
N ASN A 184 -16.48 7.65 -16.35
CA ASN A 184 -17.74 8.35 -16.55
C ASN A 184 -17.53 9.84 -16.30
N CYS A 185 -18.31 10.69 -16.97
CA CYS A 185 -18.18 12.15 -16.90
C CYS A 185 -19.54 12.80 -16.67
N VAL A 186 -19.57 13.79 -15.79
CA VAL A 186 -20.71 14.67 -15.56
C VAL A 186 -20.23 16.12 -15.66
N SER A 187 -20.95 16.95 -16.40
CA SER A 187 -20.67 18.37 -16.47
C SER A 187 -21.03 19.06 -15.16
N SER A 188 -20.23 20.07 -14.81
CA SER A 188 -20.41 20.92 -13.64
C SER A 188 -20.48 22.37 -14.08
N ILE A 189 -21.26 23.17 -13.35
CA ILE A 189 -21.26 24.62 -13.52
C ILE A 189 -20.04 25.28 -12.84
N PHE A 190 -19.39 24.56 -11.92
CA PHE A 190 -18.21 25.02 -11.19
C PHE A 190 -16.95 24.76 -11.99
N ASP A 191 -16.02 25.72 -11.95
CA ASP A 191 -14.71 25.62 -12.58
C ASP A 191 -13.67 25.08 -11.59
N PHE A 192 -13.25 23.83 -11.80
CA PHE A 192 -12.35 23.10 -10.91
C PHE A 192 -10.86 23.46 -11.05
N THR A 193 -10.49 24.44 -11.89
CA THR A 193 -9.09 24.79 -12.15
C THR A 193 -8.34 25.40 -10.97
N SER A 194 -9.04 26.01 -10.01
CA SER A 194 -8.42 26.70 -8.86
C SER A 194 -8.53 25.96 -7.52
N TYR A 195 -9.13 24.77 -7.48
CA TYR A 195 -9.34 24.07 -6.21
C TYR A 195 -8.05 23.45 -5.67
N MET A 196 -7.86 23.63 -4.37
CA MET A 196 -6.67 23.22 -3.66
C MET A 196 -6.78 21.81 -3.09
N ASP A 197 -7.99 21.38 -2.69
CA ASP A 197 -8.16 20.09 -2.03
C ASP A 197 -9.57 19.50 -2.13
N LEU A 198 -9.66 18.19 -1.92
CA LEU A 198 -10.89 17.40 -1.82
C LEU A 198 -10.98 16.70 -0.48
N HIS A 199 -12.16 16.75 0.13
CA HIS A 199 -12.42 16.04 1.37
C HIS A 199 -13.74 15.27 1.31
N VAL A 200 -13.78 14.08 1.91
CA VAL A 200 -15.02 13.31 2.04
C VAL A 200 -15.46 13.30 3.48
N PHE A 201 -16.69 13.73 3.73
CA PHE A 201 -17.30 13.66 5.05
C PHE A 201 -18.80 13.37 4.93
N LYS A 202 -19.32 12.45 5.74
CA LYS A 202 -20.73 12.04 5.75
C LYS A 202 -21.30 11.74 4.35
N ALA A 203 -20.56 10.96 3.56
CA ALA A 203 -20.92 10.59 2.18
C ALA A 203 -21.04 11.75 1.19
N MET A 204 -20.52 12.93 1.54
CA MET A 204 -20.45 14.11 0.67
C MET A 204 -18.99 14.41 0.33
N ILE A 205 -18.74 14.85 -0.90
CA ILE A 205 -17.44 15.34 -1.35
C ILE A 205 -17.46 16.87 -1.26
N TYR A 206 -16.53 17.42 -0.49
CA TYR A 206 -16.32 18.85 -0.31
C TYR A 206 -15.08 19.28 -1.08
N THR A 207 -15.17 20.43 -1.73
CA THR A 207 -14.06 21.04 -2.45
C THR A 207 -13.60 22.29 -1.71
N LEU A 208 -12.29 22.46 -1.55
CA LEU A 208 -11.70 23.63 -0.91
C LEU A 208 -11.05 24.51 -1.99
N ASN A 209 -11.50 25.76 -2.09
CA ASN A 209 -10.98 26.72 -3.06
C ASN A 209 -10.19 27.83 -2.35
N SER A 210 -9.10 28.31 -2.97
CA SER A 210 -8.49 29.57 -2.57
C SER A 210 -9.30 30.71 -3.17
N LEU A 211 -9.94 31.52 -2.34
CA LEU A 211 -10.59 32.77 -2.75
C LEU A 211 -9.58 33.75 -3.34
#